data_AF-A0A258SSE0-F1
#
_entry.id   AF-A0A258SSE0-F1
#
_cell.length_a   1.000
_cell.length_b   1.000
_cell.length_c   1.000
_cell.angle_alpha   90.00
_cell.angle_beta   90.00
_cell.angle_gamma   90.00
#
_symmetry.space_group_name_H-M   'P 1'
#
loop_
_entity.id
_entity.type
_entity.pdbx_description
1 polymer ?
#
loop_
_entity_poly.entity_id
_entity_poly.type
_entity_poly.pdbx_seq_one_letter_code
_entity_poly.pdbx_strand_id
1 'polypeptide(L)' 'MSSPLPVKSEAAIAVRDPLALAQALLRAPSVTPHAEGAVALVAQILESAGYEVTLLPFDSAGTPIANLYARIGTGAP' A
#
# COMPACT_ATOMS: atom_id res chain seq x y z
N MET A 1 -9.02 27.37 27.92
CA MET A 1 -8.22 26.14 27.94
C MET A 1 -8.66 25.31 26.74
N SER A 2 -7.88 25.32 25.66
CA SER A 2 -8.22 24.58 24.43
C SER A 2 -8.08 23.09 24.73
N SER A 3 -9.17 22.34 24.62
CA SER A 3 -9.14 20.88 24.73
C SER A 3 -8.23 20.33 23.63
N PRO A 4 -7.31 19.39 23.93
CA PRO A 4 -6.47 18.79 22.90
C PRO A 4 -7.36 18.06 21.89
N LEU A 5 -7.00 18.17 20.61
CA LEU A 5 -7.60 17.37 19.55
C LEU A 5 -7.41 15.88 19.88
N PRO A 6 -8.40 15.02 19.62
CA PRO A 6 -8.29 13.61 19.94
C PRO A 6 -7.10 13.01 19.20
N VAL A 7 -6.11 12.53 19.94
CA VAL A 7 -4.99 11.77 19.40
C VAL A 7 -5.56 10.42 18.96
N LYS A 8 -5.69 10.25 17.64
CA LYS A 8 -6.24 9.03 17.03
C LYS A 8 -5.28 7.88 17.31
N SER A 9 -5.80 6.85 17.99
CA SER A 9 -5.10 5.63 18.44
C SER A 9 -4.04 5.12 17.45
N GLU A 10 -2.82 4.88 17.93
CA GLU A 10 -1.65 4.34 17.20
C GLU A 10 -1.76 2.84 16.85
N ALA A 11 -2.97 2.27 16.91
CA ALA A 11 -3.20 0.85 16.67
C ALA A 11 -3.47 0.56 15.18
N ALA A 12 -2.53 -0.17 14.57
CA ALA A 12 -2.47 -0.48 13.14
C ALA A 12 -2.39 0.78 12.27
N ILE A 13 -1.81 0.70 11.06
CA ILE A 13 -2.18 1.69 10.06
C ILE A 13 -3.70 1.62 9.99
N ALA A 14 -4.40 2.68 10.41
CA ALA A 14 -5.81 2.79 10.13
C ALA A 14 -5.88 2.75 8.60
N VAL A 15 -6.15 1.58 8.02
CA VAL A 15 -5.93 1.28 6.59
C VAL A 15 -6.67 2.27 5.66
N ARG A 16 -7.66 2.97 6.23
CA ARG A 16 -8.48 4.00 5.59
C ARG A 16 -8.04 5.44 5.89
N ASP A 17 -6.94 5.66 6.59
CA ASP A 17 -6.36 6.97 6.87
C ASP A 17 -5.28 7.29 5.82
N PRO A 18 -5.53 8.24 4.91
CA PRO A 18 -4.58 8.57 3.86
C PRO A 18 -3.26 9.11 4.40
N LEU A 19 -3.27 9.81 5.56
CA LEU A 19 -2.04 10.35 6.14
C LEU A 19 -1.16 9.22 6.71
N ALA A 20 -1.76 8.28 7.44
CA ALA A 20 -1.02 7.14 7.99
C ALA A 20 -0.45 6.24 6.89
N LEU A 21 -1.23 6.00 5.82
CA LEU A 21 -0.79 5.26 4.65
C LEU A 21 0.37 5.95 3.93
N ALA A 22 0.23 7.25 3.63
CA ALA A 22 1.28 8.02 2.97
C ALA A 22 2.58 8.02 3.77
N GLN A 23 2.50 8.22 5.09
CA GLN A 23 3.65 8.18 5.98
C GLN A 23 4.34 6.81 5.99
N ALA A 24 3.58 5.71 5.97
CA ALA A 24 4.15 4.36 5.93
C ALA A 24 4.87 4.10 4.59
N LEU A 25 4.27 4.52 3.47
CA LEU A 25 4.88 4.40 2.14
C LEU A 25 6.15 5.24 2.00
N LEU A 26 6.15 6.47 2.50
CA LEU A 26 7.32 7.35 2.46
C LEU A 26 8.50 6.83 3.29
N ARG A 27 8.24 6.01 4.32
CA ARG A 27 9.27 5.37 5.15
C ARG A 27 9.75 4.03 4.58
N ALA A 28 9.00 3.43 3.65
CA ALA A 28 9.39 2.17 3.05
C ALA A 28 10.56 2.40 2.08
N PRO A 29 11.71 1.73 2.25
CA PRO A 29 12.78 1.80 1.27
C PRO A 29 12.27 1.22 -0.05
N SER A 30 12.22 2.02 -1.11
CA SER A 30 11.64 1.59 -2.39
C SER A 30 12.27 2.36 -3.55
N VAL A 31 13.49 1.97 -3.92
CA VAL A 31 14.21 2.52 -5.07
C VAL A 31 14.28 1.46 -6.15
N THR A 32 13.70 1.72 -7.31
CA THR A 32 13.73 0.80 -8.46
C THR A 32 15.16 0.34 -8.77
N PRO A 33 15.43 -0.97 -8.87
CA PRO A 33 14.46 -2.07 -8.96
C PRO A 33 13.98 -2.67 -7.62
N HIS A 34 14.56 -2.26 -6.51
CA HIS A 34 14.29 -2.79 -5.18
C HIS A 34 13.14 -2.02 -4.52
N ALA A 35 11.92 -2.51 -4.72
CA ALA A 35 10.71 -1.92 -4.12
C ALA A 35 10.50 -2.31 -2.63
N GLU A 36 11.60 -2.52 -1.89
CA GLU A 36 11.75 -3.22 -0.59
C GLU A 36 10.61 -3.00 0.42
N GLY A 37 9.53 -3.75 0.24
CA GLY A 37 8.37 -3.78 1.15
C GLY A 37 7.22 -2.82 0.78
N ALA A 38 7.41 -1.84 -0.10
CA ALA A 38 6.34 -0.91 -0.48
C ALA A 38 5.21 -1.62 -1.25
N VAL A 39 5.54 -2.40 -2.28
CA VAL A 39 4.58 -3.18 -3.07
C VAL A 39 3.85 -4.21 -2.18
N ALA A 40 4.58 -4.87 -1.28
CA ALA A 40 4.00 -5.84 -0.35
C ALA A 40 3.06 -5.18 0.68
N LEU A 41 3.41 -3.99 1.20
CA LEU A 41 2.57 -3.21 2.10
C LEU A 41 1.25 -2.83 1.43
N VAL A 42 1.31 -2.34 0.18
CA VAL A 42 0.11 -1.98 -0.58
C VAL A 42 -0.74 -3.22 -0.86
N ALA A 43 -0.13 -4.36 -1.22
CA ALA A 43 -0.85 -5.61 -1.43
C ALA A 43 -1.65 -6.04 -0.18
N GLN A 44 -0.99 -6.12 0.99
CA GLN A 44 -1.64 -6.49 2.25
C GLN A 44 -2.81 -5.56 2.61
N ILE A 45 -2.62 -4.26 2.39
CA ILE A 45 -3.65 -3.25 2.62
C ILE A 45 -4.86 -3.47 1.71
N LEU A 46 -4.64 -3.69 0.41
CA LEU A 46 -5.71 -3.89 -0.56
C LEU A 46 -6.44 -5.23 -0.33
N GLU A 47 -5.71 -6.29 0.00
CA GLU A 47 -6.30 -7.58 0.40
C GLU A 47 -7.19 -7.43 1.64
N SER A 48 -6.71 -6.70 2.67
CA SER A 48 -7.51 -6.42 3.87
C SER A 48 -8.75 -5.56 3.59
N ALA A 49 -8.73 -4.79 2.49
CA ALA A 49 -9.86 -4.00 2.02
C ALA A 49 -10.83 -4.78 1.12
N GLY A 50 -10.55 -6.06 0.82
CA GLY A 50 -11.41 -6.94 0.03
C GLY A 50 -11.10 -6.96 -1.47
N TYR A 51 -9.93 -6.48 -1.88
CA TYR A 51 -9.47 -6.61 -3.25
C TYR A 51 -8.83 -7.99 -3.48
N GLU A 52 -9.02 -8.54 -4.66
CA GLU A 52 -8.17 -9.60 -5.20
C GLU A 52 -6.91 -8.94 -5.76
N VAL A 53 -5.73 -9.31 -5.24
CA VAL A 53 -4.44 -8.75 -5.64
C VAL A 53 -3.63 -9.78 -6.40
N THR A 54 -3.08 -9.37 -7.54
CA THR A 54 -2.15 -10.15 -8.36
C THR A 54 -0.82 -9.42 -8.44
N LEU A 55 0.27 -10.05 -8.01
CA LEU A 55 1.63 -9.54 -8.21
C LEU A 55 2.09 -9.87 -9.63
N LEU A 56 2.62 -8.85 -10.32
CA LEU A 56 3.01 -8.90 -11.72
C LEU A 56 4.44 -8.37 -11.87
N PRO A 57 5.46 -9.23 -11.82
CA PRO A 57 6.80 -8.82 -12.18
C PRO A 57 6.86 -8.54 -13.69
N PHE A 58 7.25 -7.33 -14.07
CA PHE A 58 7.54 -6.96 -15.46
C PHE A 58 9.03 -6.80 -15.65
N ASP A 59 9.56 -7.42 -16.69
CA ASP A 59 10.94 -7.22 -17.12
C ASP A 59 10.97 -6.20 -18.25
N SER A 60 11.66 -5.08 -18.02
CA SER A 60 12.04 -4.15 -19.07
C SER A 60 13.55 -3.95 -19.00
N ALA A 61 14.25 -4.40 -20.03
CA ALA A 61 15.71 -4.34 -20.13
C ALA A 61 16.52 -5.23 -19.16
N GLY A 62 16.01 -6.44 -18.86
CA GLY A 62 16.73 -7.47 -18.10
C GLY A 62 16.67 -7.27 -16.58
N THR A 63 15.81 -6.37 -16.10
CA THR A 63 15.62 -6.10 -14.67
C THR A 63 14.15 -6.29 -14.31
N PRO A 64 13.78 -7.34 -13.55
CA PRO A 64 12.41 -7.56 -13.15
C PRO A 64 11.97 -6.55 -12.09
N ILE A 65 10.90 -5.81 -12.38
CA ILE A 65 10.29 -4.82 -11.49
C ILE A 65 8.95 -5.36 -11.00
N ALA A 66 8.77 -5.40 -9.68
CA ALA A 66 7.50 -5.80 -9.08
C ALA A 66 6.41 -4.75 -9.34
N ASN A 67 5.31 -5.16 -9.97
CA ASN A 67 4.08 -4.40 -10.05
C ASN A 67 2.95 -5.19 -9.37
N LEU A 68 1.82 -4.54 -9.11
CA LEU A 68 0.62 -5.22 -8.62
C LEU A 68 -0.60 -4.74 -9.40
N TYR A 69 -1.53 -5.65 -9.61
CA TYR A 69 -2.89 -5.37 -10.07
C TYR A 69 -3.86 -5.72 -8.95
N ALA A 70 -4.81 -4.85 -8.66
CA ALA A 70 -5.82 -5.09 -7.63
C ALA A 70 -7.21 -4.86 -8.20
N ARG A 71 -8.11 -5.81 -7.95
CA ARG A 71 -9.46 -5.83 -8.48
C ARG A 71 -10.47 -5.91 -7.36
N ILE A 72 -11.54 -5.11 -7.46
CA ILE A 72 -12.71 -5.20 -6.58
C ILE A 72 -13.93 -5.65 -7.38
N GLY A 73 -14.54 -6.77 -6.97
CA GLY A 73 -15.69 -7.38 -7.65
C GLY A 73 -15.36 -7.96 -9.04
N THR A 74 -16.38 -8.48 -9.72
CA THR A 74 -16.26 -9.18 -11.02
C THR A 74 -16.84 -8.40 -12.21
N GLY A 75 -17.43 -7.23 -11.97
CA GLY A 75 -17.90 -6.30 -13.02
C GLY A 75 -16.82 -5.33 -13.52
N ALA A 76 -17.06 -4.69 -14.66
CA ALA A 76 -16.36 -3.47 -15.07
C ALA A 76 -17.20 -2.24 -14.69
N PRO A 77 -16.60 -1.04 -14.49
CA PRO A 77 -17.34 0.22 -14.35
C PRO A 77 -18.28 0.49 -15.53
#